data_AF-A0A5R9ISS6-F1
#
_entry.id   AF-A0A5R9ISS6-F1
#
_cell.length_a   1.000
_cell.length_b   1.000
_cell.length_c   1.000
_cell.angle_alpha   90.00
_cell.angle_beta   90.00
_cell.angle_gamma   90.00
#
_symmetry.space_group_name_H-M   'P 1'
#
loop_
_entity.id
_entity.type
_entity.pdbx_description
1 polymer ?
#
loop_
_entity_poly.entity_id
_entity_poly.type
_entity_poly.pdbx_seq_one_letter_code
_entity_poly.pdbx_strand_id
1 'polypeptide(L)'
;MPEWLTLSFQVLTSFVFAFAAIKVLNPLAQDIGLVDRPSARKLHQGNIPLIGGLSVFVAVLFAAIIWLPNTQELRLYLIAAAMTVFIGALDDKYDLSVRVRLVGQMIIASLMIYGVGAYFSELGDLFNLGNIDIGWLGIPFTYFVIIVAINAFNMIDGIDGLIGALSINTFTAIAILFLLSDQNNYLSVALIMATALLPYLLFNLKVGKHMQSKIFMGDSGSMFIGLSVVWLLACGTQGEEQAFSPATALWLTAIPLMDMLSIVIRRFRQGLSPLKPDRDHIHHILMRLGNSPRKALLMITLAAVAMSAVGIVGEFFGVPQSVMFALFIAVFGVYHWALTDTTVLKQFLRDSKQNEPQYHEEI
;
A
#
# COMPACT_ATOMS: atom_id res chain seq x y z
N MET A 1 3.95 16.46 28.46
CA MET A 1 4.30 17.20 27.22
C MET A 1 3.01 17.31 26.39
N PRO A 2 2.70 18.43 25.73
CA PRO A 2 1.50 18.53 24.90
C PRO A 2 1.46 17.42 23.84
N GLU A 3 0.28 16.88 23.55
CA GLU A 3 0.13 15.74 22.63
C GLU A 3 0.70 16.02 21.25
N TRP A 4 0.43 17.20 20.68
CA TRP A 4 0.98 17.63 19.39
C TRP A 4 2.51 17.64 19.36
N LEU A 5 3.15 17.93 20.50
CA LEU A 5 4.60 17.93 20.61
C LEU A 5 5.13 16.49 20.64
N THR A 6 4.45 15.58 21.34
CA THR A 6 4.77 14.14 21.34
C THR A 6 4.65 13.55 19.93
N LEU A 7 3.56 13.82 19.23
CA LEU A 7 3.37 13.39 17.83
C LEU A 7 4.47 13.93 16.92
N SER A 8 4.88 15.20 17.11
CA SER A 8 5.97 15.80 16.34
C SER A 8 7.29 15.06 16.53
N PHE A 9 7.61 14.67 17.78
CA PHE A 9 8.82 13.88 18.04
C PHE A 9 8.75 12.45 17.51
N GLN A 10 7.58 11.81 17.55
CA GLN A 10 7.38 10.49 16.94
C GLN A 10 7.66 10.51 15.44
N VAL A 11 7.08 11.48 14.73
CA VAL A 11 7.27 11.71 13.29
C VAL A 11 8.72 12.05 12.94
N LEU A 12 9.37 12.87 13.75
CA LEU A 12 10.79 13.17 13.55
C LEU A 12 11.66 11.92 13.76
N THR A 13 11.35 11.13 14.79
CA THR A 13 12.07 9.89 15.12
C THR A 13 11.98 8.90 13.97
N SER A 14 10.78 8.58 13.50
CA SER A 14 10.59 7.65 12.37
C SER A 14 11.31 8.11 11.10
N PHE A 15 11.24 9.41 10.76
CA PHE A 15 11.96 9.96 9.63
C PHE A 15 13.49 9.80 9.77
N VAL A 16 14.05 10.19 10.92
CA VAL A 16 15.50 10.14 11.16
C VAL A 16 16.01 8.70 11.15
N PHE A 17 15.30 7.79 11.82
CA PHE A 17 15.69 6.38 11.85
C PHE A 17 15.59 5.72 10.47
N ALA A 18 14.55 6.03 9.67
CA ALA A 18 14.44 5.53 8.30
C ALA A 18 15.59 6.05 7.43
N PHE A 19 15.90 7.34 7.51
CA PHE A 19 17.02 7.94 6.78
C PHE A 19 18.37 7.32 7.18
N ALA A 20 18.61 7.16 8.48
CA ALA A 20 19.82 6.55 9.01
C ALA A 20 19.93 5.08 8.57
N ALA A 21 18.84 4.32 8.65
CA ALA A 21 18.78 2.93 8.22
C ALA A 21 19.10 2.79 6.72
N ILE A 22 18.58 3.66 5.85
CA ILE A 22 18.96 3.68 4.43
C ILE A 22 20.47 3.85 4.27
N LYS A 23 21.07 4.82 4.97
CA LYS A 23 22.52 5.09 4.87
C LYS A 23 23.36 3.89 5.31
N VAL A 24 22.94 3.18 6.35
CA VAL A 24 23.65 1.99 6.86
C VAL A 24 23.43 0.76 5.97
N LEU A 25 22.19 0.51 5.54
CA LEU A 25 21.82 -0.68 4.77
C LEU A 25 22.30 -0.62 3.31
N ASN A 26 22.44 0.58 2.73
CA ASN A 26 22.81 0.75 1.33
C ASN A 26 24.14 0.07 0.94
N PRO A 27 25.28 0.29 1.64
CA PRO A 27 26.51 -0.45 1.36
C PRO A 27 26.37 -1.96 1.64
N LEU A 28 25.75 -2.33 2.77
CA LEU A 28 25.59 -3.74 3.17
C LEU A 28 24.81 -4.55 2.13
N ALA A 29 23.75 -3.97 1.56
CA ALA A 29 22.94 -4.63 0.54
C ALA A 29 23.73 -4.95 -0.74
N GLN A 30 24.67 -4.08 -1.11
CA GLN A 30 25.56 -4.34 -2.25
C GLN A 30 26.49 -5.52 -1.95
N ASP A 31 27.02 -5.60 -0.74
CA ASP A 31 27.94 -6.67 -0.32
C ASP A 31 27.26 -8.03 -0.23
N ILE A 32 26.04 -8.09 0.33
CA ILE A 32 25.29 -9.36 0.51
C ILE A 32 24.47 -9.78 -0.72
N GLY A 33 24.49 -8.96 -1.78
CA GLY A 33 23.76 -9.17 -3.03
C GLY A 33 22.25 -8.94 -2.95
N LEU A 34 21.76 -8.19 -1.96
CA LEU A 34 20.35 -7.80 -1.82
C LEU A 34 20.06 -6.59 -2.74
N VAL A 35 20.19 -6.81 -4.03
CA VAL A 35 20.11 -5.77 -5.07
C VAL A 35 19.30 -6.26 -6.26
N ASP A 36 18.55 -5.34 -6.84
CA ASP A 36 17.89 -5.56 -8.12
C ASP A 36 18.88 -5.33 -9.27
N ARG A 37 19.00 -6.32 -10.15
CA ARG A 37 19.91 -6.29 -11.29
C ARG A 37 19.14 -5.96 -12.58
N PRO A 38 19.72 -5.18 -13.50
CA PRO A 38 19.09 -4.89 -14.77
C PRO A 38 18.89 -6.19 -15.58
N SER A 39 17.75 -6.27 -16.26
CA SER A 39 17.39 -7.43 -17.10
C SER A 39 16.60 -6.97 -18.32
N ALA A 40 16.34 -7.85 -19.28
CA ALA A 40 15.51 -7.55 -20.46
C ALA A 40 14.10 -7.02 -20.10
N ARG A 41 13.66 -7.17 -18.85
CA ARG A 41 12.38 -6.63 -18.32
C ARG A 41 12.55 -5.39 -17.44
N LYS A 42 13.75 -5.10 -16.92
CA LYS A 42 14.01 -4.03 -15.96
C LYS A 42 14.98 -3.00 -16.57
N LEU A 43 14.43 -1.86 -17.00
CA LEU A 43 15.10 -0.83 -17.81
C LEU A 43 15.98 0.16 -17.01
N HIS A 44 16.37 -0.18 -15.78
CA HIS A 44 17.22 0.69 -14.97
C HIS A 44 18.72 0.42 -15.21
N GLN A 45 19.59 1.35 -14.80
CA GLN A 45 21.03 1.22 -14.92
C GLN A 45 21.66 0.95 -13.55
N GLY A 46 22.54 -0.05 -13.49
CA GLY A 46 23.28 -0.44 -12.28
C GLY A 46 22.49 -1.34 -11.33
N ASN A 47 23.14 -1.82 -10.29
CA ASN A 47 22.50 -2.60 -9.23
C ASN A 47 21.83 -1.65 -8.24
N ILE A 48 20.50 -1.77 -8.07
CA ILE A 48 19.73 -0.91 -7.18
C ILE A 48 19.39 -1.69 -5.89
N PRO A 49 19.83 -1.24 -4.70
CA PRO A 49 19.54 -1.93 -3.44
C PRO A 49 18.05 -2.06 -3.10
N LEU A 50 17.65 -3.26 -2.67
CA LEU A 50 16.28 -3.62 -2.25
C LEU A 50 16.14 -3.46 -0.73
N ILE A 51 16.26 -2.22 -0.23
CA ILE A 51 16.35 -1.92 1.21
C ILE A 51 15.27 -1.00 1.74
N GLY A 52 14.38 -0.51 0.88
CA GLY A 52 13.30 0.40 1.29
C GLY A 52 12.48 -0.19 2.43
N GLY A 53 12.00 -1.43 2.27
CA GLY A 53 11.23 -2.14 3.29
C GLY A 53 11.95 -2.30 4.63
N LEU A 54 13.19 -2.79 4.59
CA LEU A 54 14.01 -2.96 5.79
C LEU A 54 14.20 -1.62 6.52
N SER A 55 14.45 -0.54 5.78
CA SER A 55 14.66 0.79 6.38
C SER A 55 13.40 1.33 7.08
N VAL A 56 12.23 1.14 6.47
CA VAL A 56 10.94 1.55 7.04
C VAL A 56 10.63 0.71 8.28
N PHE A 57 10.82 -0.62 8.22
CA PHE A 57 10.61 -1.50 9.36
C PHE A 57 11.51 -1.14 10.55
N VAL A 58 12.81 -0.92 10.31
CA VAL A 58 13.75 -0.49 11.35
C VAL A 58 13.28 0.80 12.01
N ALA A 59 12.84 1.78 11.22
CA ALA A 59 12.32 3.05 11.74
C ALA A 59 11.06 2.86 12.61
N VAL A 60 10.13 2.04 12.14
CA VAL A 60 8.89 1.73 12.85
C VAL A 60 9.19 0.99 14.15
N LEU A 61 10.10 0.02 14.13
CA LEU A 61 10.52 -0.74 15.31
C LEU A 61 11.11 0.18 16.39
N PHE A 62 12.06 1.04 16.03
CA PHE A 62 12.67 1.96 17.00
C PHE A 62 11.69 3.03 17.49
N ALA A 63 10.89 3.62 16.59
CA ALA A 63 9.88 4.59 16.99
C ALA A 63 8.83 3.96 17.92
N ALA A 64 8.40 2.72 17.64
CA ALA A 64 7.47 1.99 18.48
C ALA A 64 8.04 1.71 19.88
N ILE A 65 9.29 1.24 19.97
CA ILE A 65 9.95 0.96 21.26
C ILE A 65 10.10 2.23 22.11
N ILE A 66 10.37 3.38 21.49
CA ILE A 66 10.61 4.64 22.19
C ILE A 66 9.29 5.29 22.64
N TRP A 67 8.28 5.30 21.76
CA TRP A 67 7.13 6.19 21.90
C TRP A 67 5.80 5.51 22.16
N LEU A 68 5.65 4.22 21.81
CA LEU A 68 4.36 3.54 21.90
C LEU A 68 4.27 2.69 23.18
N PRO A 69 3.07 2.53 23.75
CA PRO A 69 2.88 1.65 24.89
C PRO A 69 3.21 0.20 24.52
N ASN A 70 3.96 -0.49 25.38
CA ASN A 70 4.37 -1.88 25.18
C ASN A 70 3.20 -2.85 25.46
N THR A 71 2.20 -2.86 24.57
CA THR A 71 1.05 -3.78 24.63
C THR A 71 1.39 -5.14 24.01
N GLN A 72 0.62 -6.17 24.36
CA GLN A 72 0.75 -7.48 23.72
C GLN A 72 0.46 -7.41 22.22
N GLU A 73 -0.58 -6.66 21.84
CA GLU A 73 -0.92 -6.40 20.44
C GLU A 73 0.26 -5.80 19.67
N LEU A 74 0.87 -4.72 20.18
CA LEU A 74 2.00 -4.08 19.52
C LEU A 74 3.18 -5.05 19.37
N ARG A 75 3.50 -5.84 20.40
CA ARG A 75 4.58 -6.83 20.32
C ARG A 75 4.32 -7.88 19.25
N LEU A 76 3.11 -8.42 19.20
CA LEU A 76 2.75 -9.46 18.23
C LEU A 76 2.70 -8.91 16.81
N TYR A 77 2.22 -7.69 16.62
CA TYR A 77 2.32 -6.98 15.36
C TYR A 77 3.78 -6.78 14.93
N LEU A 78 4.66 -6.32 15.82
CA LEU A 78 6.08 -6.12 15.49
C LEU A 78 6.79 -7.44 15.14
N ILE A 79 6.42 -8.55 15.78
CA ILE A 79 6.91 -9.90 15.42
C ILE A 79 6.39 -10.30 14.04
N ALA A 80 5.10 -10.12 13.77
CA ALA A 80 4.49 -10.41 12.47
C ALA A 80 5.12 -9.57 11.34
N ALA A 81 5.37 -8.27 11.61
CA ALA A 81 6.06 -7.35 10.72
C ALA A 81 7.51 -7.80 10.46
N ALA A 82 8.25 -8.18 11.50
CA ALA A 82 9.61 -8.71 11.36
C ALA A 82 9.64 -9.98 10.50
N MET A 83 8.71 -10.91 10.72
CA MET A 83 8.56 -12.12 9.92
C MET A 83 8.24 -11.79 8.46
N THR A 84 7.36 -10.82 8.23
CA THR A 84 6.97 -10.38 6.88
C THR A 84 8.16 -9.79 6.12
N VAL A 85 8.90 -8.88 6.76
CA VAL A 85 10.11 -8.28 6.19
C VAL A 85 11.16 -9.35 5.91
N PHE A 86 11.32 -10.31 6.81
CA PHE A 86 12.25 -11.42 6.62
C PHE A 86 11.89 -12.28 5.40
N ILE A 87 10.61 -12.67 5.27
CA ILE A 87 10.15 -13.48 4.13
C ILE A 87 10.29 -12.70 2.83
N GLY A 88 9.91 -11.42 2.80
CA GLY A 88 10.07 -10.62 1.60
C GLY A 88 11.55 -10.35 1.27
N ALA A 89 12.45 -10.24 2.25
CA ALA A 89 13.89 -10.10 2.00
C ALA A 89 14.50 -11.40 1.46
N LEU A 90 13.98 -12.56 1.88
CA LEU A 90 14.32 -13.84 1.27
C LEU A 90 13.80 -13.92 -0.16
N ASP A 91 12.59 -13.41 -0.44
CA ASP A 91 12.03 -13.32 -1.79
C ASP A 91 12.89 -12.43 -2.70
N ASP A 92 13.24 -11.24 -2.23
CA ASP A 92 14.13 -10.29 -2.90
C ASP A 92 15.49 -10.91 -3.28
N LYS A 93 16.00 -11.85 -2.47
CA LYS A 93 17.30 -12.49 -2.68
C LYS A 93 17.24 -13.78 -3.49
N TYR A 94 16.21 -14.60 -3.29
CA TYR A 94 16.15 -15.97 -3.78
C TYR A 94 15.02 -16.26 -4.78
N ASP A 95 14.15 -15.28 -5.08
CA ASP A 95 12.98 -15.43 -5.97
C ASP A 95 12.13 -16.64 -5.54
N LEU A 96 11.48 -16.51 -4.37
CA LEU A 96 10.79 -17.62 -3.73
C LEU A 96 9.57 -18.05 -4.54
N SER A 97 9.33 -19.36 -4.58
CA SER A 97 8.11 -19.88 -5.20
C SER A 97 6.84 -19.32 -4.51
N VAL A 98 5.78 -19.09 -5.29
CA VAL A 98 4.49 -18.58 -4.81
C VAL A 98 3.97 -19.40 -3.61
N ARG A 99 4.18 -20.72 -3.60
CA ARG A 99 3.77 -21.60 -2.50
C ARG A 99 4.46 -21.25 -1.19
N VAL A 100 5.77 -21.01 -1.21
CA VAL A 100 6.54 -20.64 -0.02
C VAL A 100 6.06 -19.31 0.54
N ARG A 101 5.82 -18.33 -0.34
CA ARG A 101 5.30 -17.01 0.05
C ARG A 101 3.93 -17.10 0.69
N LEU A 102 3.01 -17.87 0.10
CA LEU A 102 1.67 -18.09 0.65
C LEU A 102 1.71 -18.81 2.00
N VAL A 103 2.55 -19.85 2.17
CA VAL A 103 2.71 -20.52 3.48
C VAL A 103 3.23 -19.53 4.52
N GLY A 104 4.20 -18.70 4.16
CA GLY A 104 4.69 -17.62 5.01
C GLY A 104 3.60 -16.65 5.45
N GLN A 105 2.84 -16.13 4.48
CA GLN A 105 1.70 -15.24 4.71
C GLN A 105 0.62 -15.89 5.58
N MET A 106 0.35 -17.19 5.41
CA MET A 106 -0.59 -17.93 6.27
C MET A 106 -0.08 -18.02 7.72
N ILE A 107 1.21 -18.26 7.94
CA ILE A 107 1.78 -18.28 9.30
C ILE A 107 1.66 -16.90 9.95
N ILE A 108 2.01 -15.84 9.22
CA ILE A 108 1.90 -14.45 9.68
C ILE A 108 0.44 -14.09 9.99
N ALA A 109 -0.50 -14.43 9.10
CA ALA A 109 -1.92 -14.20 9.31
C ALA A 109 -2.44 -14.98 10.53
N SER A 110 -1.97 -16.21 10.76
CA SER A 110 -2.32 -17.00 11.95
C SER A 110 -1.86 -16.31 13.24
N LEU A 111 -0.66 -15.72 13.24
CA LEU A 111 -0.15 -14.96 14.38
C LEU A 111 -1.03 -13.72 14.66
N MET A 112 -1.48 -13.02 13.62
CA MET A 112 -2.39 -11.89 13.79
C MET A 112 -3.76 -12.35 14.33
N ILE A 113 -4.37 -13.35 13.70
CA ILE A 113 -5.73 -13.81 14.06
C ILE A 113 -5.76 -14.41 15.47
N TYR A 114 -4.88 -15.38 15.76
CA TYR A 114 -4.94 -16.12 17.02
C TYR A 114 -4.05 -15.54 18.12
N GLY A 115 -2.98 -14.82 17.76
CA GLY A 115 -2.09 -14.19 18.72
C GLY A 115 -2.63 -12.85 19.21
N VAL A 116 -2.97 -11.95 18.29
CA VAL A 116 -3.56 -10.64 18.63
C VAL A 116 -5.04 -10.80 19.00
N GLY A 117 -5.73 -11.80 18.43
CA GLY A 117 -7.18 -11.94 18.57
C GLY A 117 -7.96 -11.02 17.62
N ALA A 118 -7.27 -10.37 16.68
CA ALA A 118 -7.87 -9.45 15.72
C ALA A 118 -8.28 -10.19 14.45
N TYR A 119 -9.58 -10.28 14.20
CA TYR A 119 -10.13 -10.76 12.94
C TYR A 119 -11.39 -9.96 12.59
N PHE A 120 -11.68 -9.88 11.29
CA PHE A 120 -12.87 -9.22 10.78
C PHE A 120 -14.11 -10.09 11.04
N SER A 121 -14.85 -9.81 12.11
CA SER A 121 -16.14 -10.45 12.43
C SER A 121 -17.32 -9.63 11.92
N GLU A 122 -17.17 -8.31 11.79
CA GLU A 122 -18.24 -7.40 11.38
C GLU A 122 -17.91 -6.71 10.07
N LEU A 123 -18.82 -6.81 9.10
CA LEU A 123 -18.72 -6.10 7.82
C LEU A 123 -19.48 -4.77 7.84
N GLY A 124 -20.14 -4.43 8.95
CA GLY A 124 -21.00 -3.26 9.10
C GLY A 124 -22.29 -3.33 8.29
N ASP A 125 -22.99 -2.21 8.15
CA ASP A 125 -24.30 -2.14 7.50
C ASP A 125 -24.19 -1.84 5.98
N LEU A 126 -23.68 -2.82 5.23
CA LEU A 126 -23.42 -2.68 3.78
C LEU A 126 -24.67 -2.49 2.92
N PHE A 127 -25.85 -2.88 3.42
CA PHE A 127 -27.10 -2.87 2.64
C PHE A 127 -28.22 -2.04 3.28
N ASN A 128 -27.94 -1.32 4.38
CA ASN A 128 -28.94 -0.60 5.16
C ASN A 128 -30.02 -1.54 5.74
N LEU A 129 -29.61 -2.77 6.07
CA LEU A 129 -30.45 -3.84 6.64
C LEU A 129 -30.01 -4.23 8.06
N GLY A 130 -28.98 -3.56 8.59
CA GLY A 130 -28.34 -3.86 9.86
C GLY A 130 -26.91 -4.40 9.69
N ASN A 131 -26.15 -4.40 10.79
CA ASN A 131 -24.78 -4.89 10.79
C ASN A 131 -24.70 -6.37 10.40
N ILE A 132 -23.77 -6.67 9.49
CA ILE A 132 -23.51 -8.04 9.04
C ILE A 132 -22.38 -8.62 9.90
N ASP A 133 -22.74 -9.45 10.87
CA ASP A 133 -21.81 -10.30 11.62
C ASP A 133 -21.62 -11.64 10.90
N ILE A 134 -20.37 -11.96 10.56
CA ILE A 134 -19.98 -13.20 9.89
C ILE A 134 -19.43 -14.26 10.85
N GLY A 135 -19.31 -13.94 12.15
CA GLY A 135 -18.94 -14.86 13.22
C GLY A 135 -17.66 -15.64 12.91
N TRP A 136 -17.74 -16.97 12.97
CA TRP A 136 -16.59 -17.85 12.72
C TRP A 136 -16.07 -17.81 11.27
N LEU A 137 -16.90 -17.39 10.29
CA LEU A 137 -16.45 -17.15 8.92
C LEU A 137 -15.54 -15.92 8.81
N GLY A 138 -15.50 -15.08 9.85
CA GLY A 138 -14.55 -13.99 9.98
C GLY A 138 -13.08 -14.44 9.97
N ILE A 139 -12.78 -15.64 10.47
CA ILE A 139 -11.42 -16.20 10.45
C ILE A 139 -10.93 -16.44 9.01
N PRO A 140 -11.58 -17.29 8.19
CA PRO A 140 -11.15 -17.50 6.80
C PRO A 140 -11.24 -16.21 5.96
N PHE A 141 -12.21 -15.33 6.26
CA PHE A 141 -12.28 -14.02 5.61
C PHE A 141 -11.06 -13.15 5.96
N THR A 142 -10.58 -13.15 7.19
CA THR A 142 -9.39 -12.39 7.60
C THR A 142 -8.13 -12.91 6.95
N TYR A 143 -7.95 -14.24 6.84
CA TYR A 143 -6.86 -14.81 6.04
C TYR A 143 -6.88 -14.29 4.61
N PHE A 144 -8.06 -14.31 3.99
CA PHE A 144 -8.25 -13.79 2.64
C PHE A 144 -7.88 -12.31 2.54
N VAL A 145 -8.36 -11.46 3.45
CA VAL A 145 -8.08 -10.01 3.45
C VAL A 145 -6.58 -9.74 3.63
N ILE A 146 -5.91 -10.39 4.58
CA ILE A 146 -4.46 -10.21 4.81
C ILE A 146 -3.67 -10.58 3.55
N ILE A 147 -3.94 -11.75 2.96
CA ILE A 147 -3.26 -12.21 1.75
C ILE A 147 -3.53 -11.27 0.58
N VAL A 148 -4.79 -10.90 0.36
CA VAL A 148 -5.21 -10.00 -0.73
C VAL A 148 -4.51 -8.65 -0.62
N ALA A 149 -4.46 -8.05 0.57
CA ALA A 149 -3.83 -6.76 0.74
C ALA A 149 -2.31 -6.81 0.57
N ILE A 150 -1.64 -7.82 1.16
CA ILE A 150 -0.20 -8.05 0.97
C ILE A 150 0.12 -8.14 -0.53
N ASN A 151 -0.65 -8.93 -1.27
CA ASN A 151 -0.44 -9.08 -2.72
C ASN A 151 -0.83 -7.82 -3.50
N ALA A 152 -1.88 -7.08 -3.10
CA ALA A 152 -2.28 -5.85 -3.77
C ALA A 152 -1.20 -4.76 -3.69
N PHE A 153 -0.60 -4.55 -2.51
CA PHE A 153 0.50 -3.59 -2.34
C PHE A 153 1.79 -4.07 -2.99
N ASN A 154 2.07 -5.38 -3.03
CA ASN A 154 3.18 -5.93 -3.79
C ASN A 154 3.02 -5.69 -5.30
N MET A 155 1.83 -5.94 -5.84
CA MET A 155 1.54 -5.83 -7.27
C MET A 155 1.53 -4.40 -7.82
N ILE A 156 1.21 -3.39 -7.01
CA ILE A 156 1.15 -1.99 -7.47
C ILE A 156 2.55 -1.36 -7.64
N ASP A 157 3.60 -1.94 -7.05
CA ASP A 157 4.98 -1.43 -7.10
C ASP A 157 5.67 -1.66 -8.46
N GLY A 158 5.20 -0.96 -9.49
CA GLY A 158 5.69 -1.12 -10.86
C GLY A 158 6.45 0.06 -11.46
N ILE A 159 6.38 1.25 -10.83
CA ILE A 159 7.16 2.43 -11.22
C ILE A 159 7.71 3.14 -9.99
N ASP A 160 8.82 3.86 -10.17
CA ASP A 160 9.44 4.65 -9.11
C ASP A 160 8.41 5.54 -8.39
N GLY A 161 8.38 5.43 -7.07
CA GLY A 161 7.62 6.25 -6.15
C GLY A 161 6.20 5.77 -5.91
N LEU A 162 5.67 4.84 -6.71
CA LEU A 162 4.24 4.52 -6.69
C LEU A 162 3.80 3.89 -5.37
N ILE A 163 4.45 2.79 -4.95
CA ILE A 163 4.10 2.17 -3.67
C ILE A 163 4.31 3.13 -2.49
N GLY A 164 5.39 3.93 -2.51
CA GLY A 164 5.69 4.88 -1.44
C GLY A 164 4.61 5.95 -1.33
N ALA A 165 4.22 6.57 -2.44
CA ALA A 165 3.20 7.61 -2.48
C ALA A 165 1.82 7.08 -2.07
N LEU A 166 1.41 5.92 -2.59
CA LEU A 166 0.12 5.31 -2.25
C LEU A 166 0.04 4.89 -0.78
N SER A 167 1.14 4.40 -0.23
CA SER A 167 1.22 3.97 1.17
C SER A 167 1.21 5.17 2.12
N ILE A 168 1.94 6.24 1.80
CA ILE A 168 1.88 7.50 2.56
C ILE A 168 0.45 8.04 2.56
N ASN A 169 -0.22 8.07 1.40
CA ASN A 169 -1.62 8.47 1.32
C ASN A 169 -2.52 7.60 2.22
N THR A 170 -2.39 6.27 2.13
CA THR A 170 -3.19 5.32 2.92
C THR A 170 -2.98 5.53 4.42
N PHE A 171 -1.73 5.53 4.90
CA PHE A 171 -1.44 5.70 6.32
C PHE A 171 -1.82 7.09 6.84
N THR A 172 -1.66 8.14 6.02
CA THR A 172 -2.10 9.49 6.39
C THR A 172 -3.62 9.56 6.50
N ALA A 173 -4.35 8.92 5.58
CA ALA A 173 -5.81 8.89 5.63
C ALA A 173 -6.33 8.11 6.85
N ILE A 174 -5.71 6.97 7.15
CA ILE A 174 -5.98 6.21 8.39
C ILE A 174 -5.67 7.07 9.63
N ALA A 175 -4.54 7.78 9.65
CA ALA A 175 -4.17 8.67 10.74
C ALA A 175 -5.22 9.78 10.94
N ILE A 176 -5.75 10.38 9.87
CA ILE A 176 -6.82 11.38 9.96
C ILE A 176 -8.06 10.78 10.62
N LEU A 177 -8.48 9.58 10.25
CA LEU A 177 -9.66 8.94 10.85
C LEU A 177 -9.44 8.59 12.33
N PHE A 178 -8.25 8.12 12.72
CA PHE A 178 -7.92 7.91 14.13
C PHE A 178 -7.84 9.20 14.92
N LEU A 179 -7.40 10.30 14.31
CA LEU A 179 -7.44 11.63 14.93
C LEU A 179 -8.88 12.10 15.15
N LEU A 180 -9.77 11.88 14.18
CA LEU A 180 -11.19 12.27 14.28
C LEU A 180 -12.00 11.44 15.28
N SER A 181 -11.50 10.27 15.66
CA SER A 181 -12.12 9.33 16.60
C SER A 181 -11.38 9.24 17.95
N ASP A 182 -10.45 10.16 18.22
CA ASP A 182 -9.66 10.23 19.46
C ASP A 182 -8.85 8.95 19.79
N GLN A 183 -8.53 8.13 18.79
CA GLN A 183 -7.74 6.90 18.95
C GLN A 183 -6.23 7.15 18.88
N ASN A 184 -5.71 7.84 19.88
CA ASN A 184 -4.33 8.36 19.92
C ASN A 184 -3.22 7.31 19.74
N ASN A 185 -3.43 6.07 20.21
CA ASN A 185 -2.44 4.99 20.06
C ASN A 185 -2.26 4.59 18.59
N TYR A 186 -3.34 4.33 17.87
CA TYR A 186 -3.28 3.92 16.46
C TYR A 186 -2.97 5.10 15.53
N LEU A 187 -3.39 6.32 15.89
CA LEU A 187 -2.94 7.56 15.25
C LEU A 187 -1.40 7.62 15.22
N SER A 188 -0.76 7.39 16.36
CA SER A 188 0.71 7.43 16.48
C SER A 188 1.39 6.41 15.55
N VAL A 189 0.87 5.18 15.50
CA VAL A 189 1.37 4.13 14.59
C VAL A 189 1.24 4.56 13.12
N ALA A 190 0.05 5.03 12.72
CA ALA A 190 -0.21 5.43 11.34
C ALA A 190 0.69 6.59 10.88
N LEU A 191 0.90 7.59 11.75
CA LEU A 191 1.83 8.70 11.49
C LEU A 191 3.28 8.23 11.40
N ILE A 192 3.73 7.34 12.30
CA ILE A 192 5.06 6.72 12.26
C ILE A 192 5.28 6.00 10.92
N MET A 193 4.30 5.20 10.47
CA MET A 193 4.37 4.48 9.19
C MET A 193 4.45 5.45 7.99
N ALA A 194 3.56 6.45 7.92
CA ALA A 194 3.54 7.43 6.85
C ALA A 194 4.88 8.18 6.74
N THR A 195 5.48 8.53 7.88
CA THR A 195 6.68 9.38 7.93
C THR A 195 7.97 8.58 7.78
N ALA A 196 8.00 7.32 8.21
CA ALA A 196 9.08 6.38 7.92
C ALA A 196 9.24 6.10 6.41
N LEU A 197 8.17 6.24 5.63
CA LEU A 197 8.19 6.08 4.17
C LEU A 197 8.78 7.28 3.41
N LEU A 198 8.84 8.47 4.04
CA LEU A 198 9.31 9.69 3.37
C LEU A 198 10.78 9.58 2.92
N PRO A 199 11.75 9.15 3.76
CA PRO A 199 13.12 8.94 3.29
C PRO A 199 13.18 7.97 2.12
N TYR A 200 12.49 6.83 2.19
CA TYR A 200 12.43 5.88 1.08
C TYR A 200 11.97 6.56 -0.23
N LEU A 201 10.86 7.29 -0.19
CA LEU A 201 10.30 7.95 -1.37
C LEU A 201 11.28 8.96 -1.97
N LEU A 202 11.97 9.73 -1.13
CA LEU A 202 12.95 10.71 -1.58
C LEU A 202 14.17 10.06 -2.26
N PHE A 203 14.71 8.96 -1.72
CA PHE A 203 15.81 8.21 -2.33
C PHE A 203 15.37 7.48 -3.62
N ASN A 204 14.17 6.92 -3.62
CA ASN A 204 13.63 6.22 -4.78
C ASN A 204 13.40 7.15 -5.98
N LEU A 205 12.85 8.34 -5.74
CA LEU A 205 12.65 9.38 -6.75
C LEU A 205 13.89 10.24 -7.04
N LYS A 206 14.98 10.04 -6.28
CA LYS A 206 16.21 10.85 -6.32
C LYS A 206 15.95 12.35 -6.14
N VAL A 207 15.12 12.71 -5.16
CA VAL A 207 14.78 14.10 -4.87
C VAL A 207 15.82 14.70 -3.91
N GLY A 208 16.63 15.62 -4.44
CA GLY A 208 17.60 16.41 -3.66
C GLY A 208 19.06 16.03 -3.91
N LYS A 209 19.97 16.97 -3.59
CA LYS A 209 21.40 16.85 -3.92
C LYS A 209 22.08 15.62 -3.28
N HIS A 210 21.67 15.25 -2.07
CA HIS A 210 22.27 14.14 -1.30
C HIS A 210 21.60 12.77 -1.49
N MET A 211 20.59 12.67 -2.36
CA MET A 211 19.77 11.46 -2.57
C MET A 211 20.08 10.81 -3.93
N GLN A 212 21.35 10.54 -4.17
CA GLN A 212 21.83 10.04 -5.47
C GLN A 212 21.78 8.50 -5.59
N SER A 213 21.91 7.80 -4.46
CA SER A 213 21.82 6.34 -4.40
C SER A 213 20.36 5.91 -4.48
N LYS A 214 19.91 5.50 -5.67
CA LYS A 214 18.55 4.97 -5.83
C LYS A 214 18.40 3.70 -4.99
N ILE A 215 17.25 3.56 -4.36
CA ILE A 215 16.86 2.33 -3.66
C ILE A 215 15.46 1.93 -4.12
N PHE A 216 15.15 0.64 -4.03
CA PHE A 216 13.82 0.10 -4.26
C PHE A 216 13.21 -0.43 -2.97
N MET A 217 11.88 -0.56 -2.98
CA MET A 217 11.14 -1.01 -1.82
C MET A 217 11.48 -2.46 -1.48
N GLY A 218 11.56 -3.30 -2.51
CA GLY A 218 11.65 -4.75 -2.38
C GLY A 218 10.32 -5.38 -1.94
N ASP A 219 10.23 -6.69 -2.12
CA ASP A 219 9.11 -7.51 -1.65
C ASP A 219 9.01 -7.46 -0.12
N SER A 220 10.14 -7.33 0.58
CA SER A 220 10.19 -7.07 2.03
C SER A 220 9.34 -5.87 2.45
N GLY A 221 9.43 -4.75 1.72
CA GLY A 221 8.71 -3.53 2.07
C GLY A 221 7.26 -3.54 1.65
N SER A 222 6.97 -4.03 0.44
CA SER A 222 5.60 -4.06 -0.07
C SER A 222 4.70 -5.02 0.71
N MET A 223 5.23 -6.18 1.11
CA MET A 223 4.51 -7.11 1.98
C MET A 223 4.30 -6.53 3.37
N PHE A 224 5.31 -5.87 3.94
CA PHE A 224 5.20 -5.21 5.24
C PHE A 224 4.12 -4.14 5.24
N ILE A 225 4.10 -3.26 4.23
CA ILE A 225 3.03 -2.26 4.08
C ILE A 225 1.66 -2.92 4.04
N GLY A 226 1.48 -3.94 3.19
CA GLY A 226 0.18 -4.59 3.04
C GLY A 226 -0.33 -5.19 4.36
N LEU A 227 0.55 -5.82 5.14
CA LEU A 227 0.24 -6.30 6.49
C LEU A 227 -0.17 -5.14 7.42
N SER A 228 0.65 -4.09 7.49
CA SER A 228 0.42 -2.95 8.38
C SER A 228 -0.87 -2.20 8.06
N VAL A 229 -1.20 -2.07 6.78
CA VAL A 229 -2.47 -1.48 6.34
C VAL A 229 -3.63 -2.33 6.85
N VAL A 230 -3.63 -3.65 6.63
CA VAL A 230 -4.74 -4.49 7.09
C VAL A 230 -4.86 -4.50 8.60
N TRP A 231 -3.76 -4.55 9.33
CA TRP A 231 -3.79 -4.50 10.78
C TRP A 231 -4.43 -3.18 11.28
N LEU A 232 -3.99 -2.03 10.77
CA LEU A 232 -4.58 -0.74 11.14
C LEU A 232 -6.05 -0.61 10.70
N LEU A 233 -6.43 -1.16 9.56
CA LEU A 233 -7.83 -1.22 9.14
C LEU A 233 -8.67 -2.10 10.08
N ALA A 234 -8.12 -3.21 10.57
CA ALA A 234 -8.80 -4.04 11.56
C ALA A 234 -8.98 -3.28 12.88
N CYS A 235 -7.93 -2.60 13.38
CA CYS A 235 -8.00 -1.77 14.58
C CYS A 235 -9.02 -0.62 14.45
N GLY A 236 -9.19 -0.06 13.24
CA GLY A 236 -10.10 1.06 13.01
C GLY A 236 -11.55 0.68 12.75
N THR A 237 -11.81 -0.52 12.24
CA THR A 237 -13.16 -0.93 11.79
C THR A 237 -13.82 -2.00 12.65
N GLN A 238 -13.09 -2.65 13.55
CA GLN A 238 -13.60 -3.74 14.39
C GLN A 238 -13.61 -3.32 15.86
N GLY A 239 -14.45 -4.00 16.66
CA GLY A 239 -14.64 -3.71 18.08
C GLY A 239 -15.77 -2.73 18.36
N GLU A 240 -15.98 -2.41 19.64
CA GLU A 240 -17.09 -1.53 20.08
C GLU A 240 -16.83 -0.06 19.77
N GLU A 241 -15.57 0.37 19.83
CA GLU A 241 -15.14 1.75 19.53
C GLU A 241 -14.55 1.83 18.12
N GLN A 242 -15.40 1.66 17.10
CA GLN A 242 -14.96 1.78 15.70
C GLN A 242 -14.57 3.22 15.37
N ALA A 243 -13.39 3.40 14.78
CA ALA A 243 -12.92 4.70 14.30
C ALA A 243 -13.59 5.11 12.98
N PHE A 244 -13.91 4.13 12.13
CA PHE A 244 -14.54 4.34 10.84
C PHE A 244 -15.18 3.06 10.31
N SER A 245 -16.12 3.19 9.38
CA SER A 245 -16.82 2.04 8.81
C SER A 245 -15.94 1.14 7.92
N PRO A 246 -16.24 -0.17 7.82
CA PRO A 246 -15.58 -1.07 6.86
C PRO A 246 -15.66 -0.62 5.39
N ALA A 247 -16.71 0.10 4.99
CA ALA A 247 -16.78 0.67 3.64
C ALA A 247 -15.76 1.79 3.43
N THR A 248 -15.56 2.66 4.44
CA THR A 248 -14.53 3.71 4.40
C THR A 248 -13.13 3.12 4.23
N ALA A 249 -12.82 1.99 4.86
CA ALA A 249 -11.56 1.27 4.69
C ALA A 249 -11.23 0.96 3.21
N LEU A 250 -12.25 0.57 2.42
CA LEU A 250 -12.08 0.26 1.00
C LEU A 250 -11.59 1.49 0.20
N TRP A 251 -12.09 2.68 0.54
CA TRP A 251 -11.71 3.94 -0.11
C TRP A 251 -10.26 4.32 0.16
N LEU A 252 -9.74 4.01 1.35
CA LEU A 252 -8.35 4.31 1.73
C LEU A 252 -7.35 3.49 0.91
N THR A 253 -7.72 2.26 0.57
CA THR A 253 -6.90 1.31 -0.21
C THR A 253 -7.41 1.12 -1.65
N ALA A 254 -8.24 2.04 -2.15
CA ALA A 254 -8.99 1.84 -3.38
C ALA A 254 -8.11 1.47 -4.56
N ILE A 255 -7.05 2.25 -4.82
CA ILE A 255 -6.21 2.04 -6.02
C ILE A 255 -5.49 0.67 -6.00
N PRO A 256 -4.70 0.28 -4.97
CA PRO A 256 -4.10 -1.06 -4.93
C PRO A 256 -5.13 -2.18 -5.04
N LEU A 257 -6.26 -2.06 -4.34
CA LEU A 257 -7.28 -3.10 -4.30
C LEU A 257 -8.01 -3.24 -5.65
N MET A 258 -8.47 -2.13 -6.24
CA MET A 258 -9.18 -2.11 -7.52
C MET A 258 -8.27 -2.58 -8.67
N ASP A 259 -6.99 -2.19 -8.68
CA ASP A 259 -6.03 -2.62 -9.71
C ASP A 259 -5.80 -4.13 -9.66
N MET A 260 -5.52 -4.67 -8.46
CA MET A 260 -5.32 -6.10 -8.28
C MET A 260 -6.57 -6.91 -8.63
N LEU A 261 -7.74 -6.52 -8.11
CA LEU A 261 -9.01 -7.20 -8.41
C LEU A 261 -9.35 -7.17 -9.90
N SER A 262 -9.11 -6.03 -10.58
CA SER A 262 -9.35 -5.92 -12.02
C SER A 262 -8.50 -6.90 -12.83
N ILE A 263 -7.23 -7.07 -12.45
CA ILE A 263 -6.31 -8.01 -13.09
C ILE A 263 -6.74 -9.46 -12.83
N VAL A 264 -7.10 -9.79 -11.58
CA VAL A 264 -7.59 -11.12 -11.21
C VAL A 264 -8.85 -11.49 -12.00
N ILE A 265 -9.84 -10.58 -12.06
CA ILE A 265 -11.08 -10.80 -12.83
C ILE A 265 -10.78 -11.01 -14.31
N ARG A 266 -9.92 -10.16 -14.92
CA ARG A 266 -9.55 -10.29 -16.33
C ARG A 266 -8.92 -11.65 -16.64
N ARG A 267 -8.01 -12.11 -15.77
CA ARG A 267 -7.31 -13.39 -15.95
C ARG A 267 -8.23 -14.57 -15.78
N PHE A 268 -9.10 -14.52 -14.77
CA PHE A 268 -10.10 -15.56 -14.57
C PHE A 268 -10.99 -15.72 -15.80
N ARG A 269 -11.45 -14.60 -16.40
CA ARG A 269 -12.20 -14.60 -17.67
C ARG A 269 -11.42 -15.15 -18.86
N GLN A 270 -10.09 -15.09 -18.83
CA GLN A 270 -9.20 -15.64 -19.87
C GLN A 270 -8.75 -17.09 -19.59
N GLY A 271 -9.23 -17.72 -18.51
CA GLY A 271 -8.79 -19.06 -18.09
C GLY A 271 -7.34 -19.11 -17.61
N LEU A 272 -6.74 -17.96 -17.30
CA LEU A 272 -5.36 -17.85 -16.81
C LEU A 272 -5.32 -17.89 -15.29
N SER A 273 -4.21 -18.40 -14.74
CA SER A 273 -3.97 -18.36 -13.29
C SER A 273 -3.88 -16.90 -12.80
N PRO A 274 -4.61 -16.53 -11.73
CA PRO A 274 -4.53 -15.22 -11.09
C PRO A 274 -3.13 -14.83 -10.60
N LEU A 275 -2.25 -15.81 -10.36
CA LEU A 275 -0.96 -15.66 -9.68
C LEU A 275 0.26 -15.50 -10.61
N LYS A 276 0.07 -15.46 -11.93
CA LYS A 276 1.18 -15.17 -12.86
C LYS A 276 1.57 -13.68 -12.83
N PRO A 277 2.78 -13.24 -13.23
CA PRO A 277 3.06 -11.80 -13.39
C PRO A 277 2.32 -11.20 -14.60
N ASP A 278 1.72 -9.99 -14.48
CA ASP A 278 1.05 -9.27 -15.60
C ASP A 278 1.73 -7.93 -15.91
N ARG A 279 1.43 -7.35 -17.09
CA ARG A 279 1.90 -6.03 -17.52
C ARG A 279 0.77 -5.01 -17.74
N ASP A 280 -0.40 -5.31 -17.21
CA ASP A 280 -1.61 -4.54 -17.48
C ASP A 280 -2.15 -3.86 -16.21
N HIS A 281 -1.24 -3.48 -15.33
CA HIS A 281 -1.50 -2.54 -14.22
C HIS A 281 -1.80 -1.15 -14.77
N ILE A 282 -2.53 -0.34 -13.99
CA ILE A 282 -2.88 1.03 -14.36
C ILE A 282 -1.68 1.88 -14.82
N HIS A 283 -0.52 1.74 -14.17
CA HIS A 283 0.67 2.52 -14.54
C HIS A 283 1.20 2.15 -15.93
N HIS A 284 1.18 0.87 -16.30
CA HIS A 284 1.55 0.45 -17.66
C HIS A 284 0.53 0.93 -18.69
N ILE A 285 -0.74 0.98 -18.33
CA ILE A 285 -1.79 1.52 -19.20
C ILE A 285 -1.56 3.02 -19.43
N LEU A 286 -1.36 3.82 -18.39
CA LEU A 286 -1.05 5.25 -18.52
C LEU A 286 0.23 5.50 -19.33
N MET A 287 1.26 4.67 -19.17
CA MET A 287 2.47 4.78 -19.97
C MET A 287 2.26 4.40 -21.44
N ARG A 288 1.45 3.39 -21.73
CA ARG A 288 1.05 3.05 -23.11
C ARG A 288 0.22 4.16 -23.76
N LEU A 289 -0.49 4.95 -22.96
CA LEU A 289 -1.19 6.17 -23.39
C LEU A 289 -0.24 7.35 -23.68
N GLY A 290 1.09 7.17 -23.62
CA GLY A 290 2.09 8.20 -23.90
C GLY A 290 2.51 9.04 -22.70
N ASN A 291 2.03 8.73 -21.49
CA ASN A 291 2.47 9.44 -20.30
C ASN A 291 3.86 8.99 -19.85
N SER A 292 4.69 9.94 -19.37
CA SER A 292 5.94 9.60 -18.70
C SER A 292 5.68 8.90 -17.36
N PRO A 293 6.61 8.09 -16.83
CA PRO A 293 6.46 7.44 -15.52
C PRO A 293 6.12 8.41 -14.39
N ARG A 294 6.73 9.61 -14.38
CA ARG A 294 6.43 10.64 -13.38
C ARG A 294 5.02 11.21 -13.51
N LYS A 295 4.53 11.39 -14.74
CA LYS A 295 3.14 11.85 -14.97
C LYS A 295 2.15 10.77 -14.55
N ALA A 296 2.41 9.50 -14.87
CA ALA A 296 1.60 8.37 -14.41
C ALA A 296 1.57 8.29 -12.86
N LEU A 297 2.73 8.41 -12.20
CA LEU A 297 2.82 8.47 -10.74
C LEU A 297 1.94 9.58 -10.16
N LEU A 298 2.04 10.82 -10.69
CA LEU A 298 1.25 11.95 -10.21
C LEU A 298 -0.25 11.70 -10.39
N MET A 299 -0.67 11.23 -11.57
CA MET A 299 -2.08 10.94 -11.85
C MET A 299 -2.65 9.88 -10.90
N ILE A 300 -1.93 8.77 -10.70
CA ILE A 300 -2.38 7.68 -9.83
C ILE A 300 -2.41 8.15 -8.37
N THR A 301 -1.41 8.93 -7.94
CA THR A 301 -1.35 9.46 -6.57
C THR A 301 -2.50 10.43 -6.31
N LEU A 302 -2.79 11.35 -7.25
CA LEU A 302 -3.93 12.27 -7.12
C LEU A 302 -5.26 11.53 -7.10
N ALA A 303 -5.42 10.48 -7.91
CA ALA A 303 -6.60 9.63 -7.87
C ALA A 303 -6.73 8.94 -6.50
N ALA A 304 -5.64 8.40 -5.93
CA ALA A 304 -5.66 7.78 -4.61
C ALA A 304 -6.03 8.77 -3.51
N VAL A 305 -5.48 9.99 -3.53
CA VAL A 305 -5.83 11.07 -2.60
C VAL A 305 -7.30 11.44 -2.72
N ALA A 306 -7.84 11.55 -3.94
CA ALA A 306 -9.26 11.82 -4.15
C ALA A 306 -10.14 10.69 -3.60
N MET A 307 -9.78 9.42 -3.81
CA MET A 307 -10.53 8.27 -3.27
C MET A 307 -10.50 8.26 -1.73
N SER A 308 -9.33 8.48 -1.12
CA SER A 308 -9.23 8.56 0.34
C SER A 308 -9.99 9.76 0.90
N ALA A 309 -9.99 10.90 0.20
CA ALA A 309 -10.79 12.07 0.59
C ALA A 309 -12.30 11.77 0.55
N VAL A 310 -12.79 11.04 -0.46
CA VAL A 310 -14.20 10.58 -0.49
C VAL A 310 -14.50 9.72 0.74
N GLY A 311 -13.62 8.78 1.09
CA GLY A 311 -13.73 7.97 2.30
C GLY A 311 -13.83 8.80 3.58
N ILE A 312 -12.85 9.68 3.81
CA ILE A 312 -12.77 10.53 5.00
C ILE A 312 -13.97 11.47 5.10
N VAL A 313 -14.32 12.15 4.01
CA VAL A 313 -15.42 13.10 3.97
C VAL A 313 -16.75 12.39 4.17
N GLY A 314 -16.93 11.22 3.55
CA GLY A 314 -18.13 10.39 3.74
C GLY A 314 -18.30 9.98 5.20
N GLU A 315 -17.23 9.51 5.84
CA GLU A 315 -17.24 9.16 7.27
C GLU A 315 -17.53 10.38 8.15
N PHE A 316 -16.85 11.51 7.91
CA PHE A 316 -17.01 12.73 8.70
C PHE A 316 -18.43 13.31 8.66
N PHE A 317 -19.09 13.23 7.50
CA PHE A 317 -20.48 13.67 7.35
C PHE A 317 -21.52 12.60 7.70
N GLY A 318 -21.10 11.41 8.15
CA GLY A 318 -22.00 10.32 8.51
C GLY A 318 -22.79 9.77 7.33
N VAL A 319 -22.21 9.75 6.13
CA VAL A 319 -22.82 9.13 4.95
C VAL A 319 -23.07 7.65 5.23
N PRO A 320 -24.28 7.11 4.99
CA PRO A 320 -24.56 5.71 5.27
C PRO A 320 -23.55 4.76 4.61
N GLN A 321 -23.10 3.75 5.36
CA GLN A 321 -22.12 2.79 4.89
C GLN A 321 -22.54 2.10 3.58
N SER A 322 -23.83 1.81 3.43
CA SER A 322 -24.43 1.24 2.22
C SER A 322 -24.25 2.13 0.98
N VAL A 323 -24.35 3.46 1.14
CA VAL A 323 -24.11 4.43 0.06
C VAL A 323 -22.62 4.47 -0.28
N MET A 324 -21.75 4.52 0.72
CA MET A 324 -20.29 4.49 0.52
C MET A 324 -19.84 3.21 -0.18
N PHE A 325 -20.42 2.06 0.19
CA PHE A 325 -20.15 0.78 -0.44
C PHE A 325 -20.68 0.72 -1.87
N ALA A 326 -21.92 1.13 -2.12
CA ALA A 326 -22.50 1.17 -3.47
C ALA A 326 -21.69 2.09 -4.42
N LEU A 327 -21.27 3.26 -3.94
CA LEU A 327 -20.41 4.17 -4.69
C LEU A 327 -19.05 3.55 -4.98
N PHE A 328 -18.43 2.86 -4.02
CA PHE A 328 -17.16 2.17 -4.23
C PHE A 328 -17.29 1.10 -5.34
N ILE A 329 -18.36 0.30 -5.31
CA ILE A 329 -18.64 -0.71 -6.32
C ILE A 329 -18.87 -0.07 -7.70
N ALA A 330 -19.59 1.05 -7.77
CA ALA A 330 -19.80 1.78 -9.02
C ALA A 330 -18.47 2.31 -9.60
N VAL A 331 -17.64 2.95 -8.77
CA VAL A 331 -16.30 3.44 -9.17
C VAL A 331 -15.42 2.28 -9.61
N PHE A 332 -15.42 1.16 -8.89
CA PHE A 332 -14.69 -0.04 -9.28
C PHE A 332 -15.17 -0.58 -10.64
N GLY A 333 -16.49 -0.59 -10.89
CA GLY A 333 -17.05 -0.98 -12.17
C GLY A 333 -16.54 -0.11 -13.33
N VAL A 334 -16.54 1.21 -13.15
CA VAL A 334 -15.99 2.17 -14.12
C VAL A 334 -14.49 1.95 -14.32
N TYR A 335 -13.74 1.80 -13.24
CA TYR A 335 -12.30 1.52 -13.26
C TYR A 335 -12.00 0.24 -14.05
N HIS A 336 -12.67 -0.86 -13.72
CA HIS A 336 -12.50 -2.15 -14.39
C HIS A 336 -12.85 -2.09 -15.87
N TRP A 337 -13.94 -1.41 -16.23
CA TRP A 337 -14.32 -1.20 -17.63
C TRP A 337 -13.25 -0.41 -18.38
N ALA A 338 -12.75 0.69 -17.81
CA ALA A 338 -11.72 1.51 -18.43
C ALA A 338 -10.40 0.75 -18.65
N LEU A 339 -10.03 -0.18 -17.75
CA LEU A 339 -8.83 -1.01 -17.91
C LEU A 339 -9.01 -2.17 -18.92
N THR A 340 -10.25 -2.56 -19.22
CA THR A 340 -10.54 -3.72 -20.09
C THR A 340 -10.90 -3.31 -21.52
N ASP A 341 -11.43 -2.11 -21.73
CA ASP A 341 -11.81 -1.64 -23.05
C ASP A 341 -10.60 -1.12 -23.86
N THR A 342 -10.10 -1.96 -24.76
CA THR A 342 -9.03 -1.58 -25.70
C THR A 342 -9.42 -0.47 -26.67
N THR A 343 -10.73 -0.17 -26.82
CA THR A 343 -11.27 0.84 -27.73
C THR A 343 -11.16 2.23 -27.12
N VAL A 344 -11.44 2.38 -25.82
CA VAL A 344 -11.20 3.61 -25.05
C VAL A 344 -9.71 3.94 -25.05
N LEU A 345 -8.85 2.93 -24.84
CA LEU A 345 -7.40 3.09 -24.93
C LEU A 345 -6.97 3.59 -26.33
N LYS A 346 -7.57 3.04 -27.39
CA LYS A 346 -7.28 3.41 -28.79
C LYS A 346 -7.87 4.76 -29.19
N GLN A 347 -9.04 5.14 -28.69
CA GLN A 347 -9.68 6.45 -28.94
C GLN A 347 -8.93 7.58 -28.23
N PHE A 348 -8.59 7.42 -26.95
CA PHE A 348 -7.78 8.43 -26.24
C PHE A 348 -6.39 8.61 -26.87
N LEU A 349 -5.75 7.54 -27.34
CA LEU A 349 -4.49 7.60 -28.08
C LEU A 349 -4.61 8.36 -29.40
N ARG A 350 -5.77 8.27 -30.05
CA ARG A 350 -6.05 8.95 -31.32
C ARG A 350 -6.28 10.45 -31.09
N ASP A 351 -7.00 10.82 -30.04
CA ASP A 351 -7.28 12.21 -29.67
C ASP A 351 -6.03 12.93 -29.14
N SER A 352 -5.16 12.23 -28.39
CA SER A 352 -3.89 12.81 -27.91
C SER A 352 -2.89 13.08 -29.03
N LYS A 353 -2.94 12.34 -30.14
CA LYS A 353 -2.09 12.59 -31.33
C LYS A 353 -2.61 13.75 -32.20
N GLN A 354 -3.89 14.09 -32.11
CA GLN A 354 -4.47 15.23 -32.83
C GLN A 354 -4.19 16.57 -32.16
N ASN A 355 -3.80 16.57 -30.88
CA ASN A 355 -3.48 17.77 -30.10
C ASN A 355 -1.98 18.08 -29.99
N GLU A 356 -1.11 17.39 -30.73
CA GLU A 356 0.27 17.85 -30.91
C GLU A 356 0.23 19.10 -31.81
N PRO A 357 0.71 20.28 -31.36
CA PRO A 357 0.83 21.42 -32.24
C PRO A 357 1.76 21.03 -33.40
N GLN A 358 1.22 21.05 -34.63
CA GLN A 358 2.05 21.00 -35.82
C GLN A 358 3.01 22.18 -35.73
N TYR A 359 4.26 21.91 -35.39
CA TYR A 359 5.34 22.83 -35.73
C TYR A 359 5.31 22.91 -37.26
N HIS A 360 4.68 23.96 -37.77
CA HIS A 360 4.88 24.40 -39.14
C HIS A 360 6.37 24.67 -39.30
N GLU A 361 7.07 23.78 -40.00
CA GLU A 361 8.33 24.13 -40.66
C GLU A 361 7.98 25.20 -41.69
N GLU A 362 8.04 26.47 -41.28
CA GLU A 362 8.20 27.58 -42.20
C GLU A 362 9.69 27.84 -42.41
N ILE A 363 10.07 27.53 -43.67
CA ILE A 363 11.22 27.97 -44.47
C ILE A 363 12.49 27.13 -44.40
#